data_AF-A0A182WR09-F1
#
_entry.id   AF-A0A182WR09-F1
#
_cell.length_a   1.000
_cell.length_b   1.000
_cell.length_c   1.000
_cell.angle_alpha   90.00
_cell.angle_beta   90.00
_cell.angle_gamma   90.00
#
_symmetry.space_group_name_H-M   'P 1'
#
loop_
_entity.id
_entity.type
_entity.pdbx_description
1 polymer ?
#
loop_
_entity_poly.entity_id
_entity_poly.type
_entity_poly.pdbx_seq_one_letter_code
_entity_poly.pdbx_strand_id
1 'polypeptide(L)'
;MESNVTETVGESLQQQFDHWYTFLVEDLSDKRTAHLPFLHSPLWPLSVLSVYFLLVFYWIPNYMRDRKPYDLRKLMLAYNVFQVVVCYCLIRQLVRHGWTFRYLYTCELADYSNSKDAIGFLHAAYLNYCVKTAELVETVLFALRKKRSQISFLHVYHHVFTYLLAWIFAKYVGGSMLTYTIIVNSLVHMCMYSYYLLAVIPNYVPFSLGKLKRYITVLQIIQLVSILVNIMFAMRSSCAIPRTHILLYAPYMVVLISMFINFYMKTYSGITKALNVCYTDGGVLKKMK
;
A
#
# COMPACT_ATOMS: atom_id res chain seq x y z
N MET A 1 -2.69 -35.61 35.57
CA MET A 1 -2.03 -34.38 36.06
C MET A 1 -1.60 -33.49 34.91
N GLU A 2 -1.09 -34.04 33.80
CA GLU A 2 -0.80 -33.27 32.57
C GLU A 2 -2.06 -32.69 31.90
N SER A 3 -3.19 -33.42 31.88
CA SER A 3 -4.46 -32.97 31.29
C SER A 3 -4.99 -31.65 31.89
N ASN A 4 -4.99 -31.53 33.23
CA ASN A 4 -5.48 -30.34 33.93
C ASN A 4 -4.57 -29.11 33.74
N VAL A 5 -3.27 -29.32 33.51
CA VAL A 5 -2.32 -28.23 33.25
C VAL A 5 -2.48 -27.71 31.82
N THR A 6 -2.70 -28.60 30.84
CA THR A 6 -3.02 -28.18 29.46
C THR A 6 -4.37 -27.45 29.36
N GLU A 7 -5.38 -27.87 30.12
CA GLU A 7 -6.68 -27.17 30.19
C GLU A 7 -6.55 -25.78 30.82
N THR A 8 -5.90 -25.67 31.98
CA THR A 8 -5.72 -24.36 32.66
C THR A 8 -4.84 -23.38 31.87
N VAL A 9 -3.82 -23.87 31.15
CA VAL A 9 -3.04 -23.03 30.23
C VAL A 9 -3.87 -22.62 29.01
N GLY A 10 -4.68 -23.51 28.45
CA GLY A 10 -5.59 -23.22 27.35
C GLY A 10 -6.63 -22.16 27.72
N GLU A 11 -7.24 -22.25 28.90
CA GLU A 11 -8.20 -21.27 29.42
C GLU A 11 -7.57 -19.90 29.67
N SER A 12 -6.35 -19.86 30.21
CA SER A 12 -5.60 -18.61 30.43
C SER A 12 -5.23 -17.91 29.12
N LEU A 13 -4.80 -18.67 28.11
CA LEU A 13 -4.51 -18.13 26.77
C LEU A 13 -5.78 -17.63 26.08
N GLN A 14 -6.89 -18.35 26.21
CA GLN A 14 -8.18 -17.94 25.67
C GLN A 14 -8.66 -16.64 26.31
N GLN A 15 -8.58 -16.51 27.63
CA GLN A 15 -8.94 -15.28 28.33
C GLN A 15 -8.07 -14.09 27.92
N GLN A 16 -6.76 -14.30 27.77
CA GLN A 16 -5.86 -13.25 27.28
C GLN A 16 -6.21 -12.85 25.84
N PHE A 17 -6.48 -13.83 24.98
CA PHE A 17 -6.90 -13.58 23.60
C PHE A 17 -8.21 -12.78 23.55
N ASP A 18 -9.22 -13.19 24.31
CA ASP A 18 -10.53 -12.53 24.34
C ASP A 18 -10.40 -11.09 24.86
N HIS A 19 -9.56 -10.86 25.88
CA HIS A 19 -9.28 -9.53 26.39
C HIS A 19 -8.62 -8.64 25.33
N TRP A 20 -7.56 -9.13 24.67
CA TRP A 20 -6.88 -8.41 23.60
C TRP A 20 -7.80 -8.15 22.40
N TYR A 21 -8.62 -9.13 22.04
CA TYR A 21 -9.56 -9.01 20.94
C TYR A 21 -10.61 -7.94 21.23
N THR A 22 -11.19 -7.96 22.43
CA THR A 22 -12.18 -6.96 22.88
C THR A 22 -11.57 -5.56 22.86
N PHE A 23 -10.35 -5.41 23.40
CA PHE A 23 -9.64 -4.13 23.39
C PHE A 23 -9.43 -3.59 21.96
N LEU A 24 -8.97 -4.43 21.03
CA LEU A 24 -8.71 -4.02 19.65
C LEU A 24 -9.99 -3.76 18.86
N VAL A 25 -11.04 -4.54 19.07
CA VAL A 25 -12.25 -4.48 18.23
C VAL A 25 -13.27 -3.49 18.79
N GLU A 26 -13.40 -3.38 20.10
CA GLU A 26 -14.45 -2.59 20.75
C GLU A 26 -13.93 -1.28 21.34
N ASP A 27 -12.85 -1.34 22.13
CA ASP A 27 -12.38 -0.18 22.89
C ASP A 27 -11.60 0.82 22.04
N LEU A 28 -10.68 0.31 21.20
CA LEU A 28 -9.80 1.15 20.39
C LEU A 28 -10.45 1.59 19.08
N SER A 29 -11.47 0.88 18.59
CA SER A 29 -11.99 1.10 17.25
C SER A 29 -12.86 2.35 17.13
N ASP A 30 -12.80 2.98 15.96
CA ASP A 30 -13.73 4.05 15.64
C ASP A 30 -15.12 3.45 15.39
N LYS A 31 -16.04 3.68 16.32
CA LYS A 31 -17.42 3.14 16.27
C LYS A 31 -18.16 3.50 14.99
N ARG A 32 -17.80 4.60 14.33
CA ARG A 32 -18.39 5.02 13.04
C ARG A 32 -18.09 4.01 11.93
N THR A 33 -17.03 3.20 12.06
CA THR A 33 -16.63 2.17 11.09
C THR A 33 -17.37 0.85 11.26
N ALA A 34 -18.14 0.67 12.32
CA ALA A 34 -18.71 -0.63 12.69
C ALA A 34 -19.65 -1.22 11.62
N HIS A 35 -20.25 -0.39 10.77
CA HIS A 35 -21.13 -0.81 9.68
C HIS A 35 -20.40 -1.01 8.34
N LEU A 36 -19.13 -0.60 8.26
CA LEU A 36 -18.35 -0.69 7.02
C LEU A 36 -17.86 -2.13 6.83
N PRO A 37 -18.06 -2.71 5.63
CA PRO A 37 -17.58 -4.05 5.34
C PRO A 37 -16.08 -4.20 5.58
N PHE A 38 -15.64 -5.40 5.96
CA PHE A 38 -14.21 -5.77 6.03
C PHE A 38 -13.38 -5.04 7.11
N LEU A 39 -14.01 -4.20 7.95
CA LEU A 39 -13.39 -3.53 9.09
C LEU A 39 -13.81 -4.13 10.44
N HIS A 40 -14.62 -5.20 10.47
CA HIS A 40 -15.13 -5.75 11.73
C HIS A 40 -14.07 -6.42 12.61
N SER A 41 -13.10 -7.11 12.00
CA SER A 41 -12.13 -7.93 12.74
C SER A 41 -10.71 -7.77 12.19
N PRO A 42 -9.67 -7.68 13.05
CA PRO A 42 -8.28 -7.69 12.63
C PRO A 42 -7.85 -9.02 11.98
N LEU A 43 -8.63 -10.09 12.11
CA LEU A 43 -8.39 -11.35 11.41
C LEU A 43 -8.66 -11.25 9.91
N TRP A 44 -9.52 -10.31 9.49
CA TRP A 44 -9.85 -10.12 8.08
C TRP A 44 -8.64 -9.76 7.21
N PRO A 45 -7.88 -8.69 7.51
CA PRO A 45 -6.71 -8.33 6.70
C PRO A 45 -5.63 -9.42 6.71
N LEU A 46 -5.47 -10.14 7.82
CA LEU A 46 -4.52 -11.25 7.89
C LEU A 46 -4.96 -12.40 6.97
N SER A 47 -6.25 -12.74 6.96
CA SER A 47 -6.81 -13.77 6.09
C SER A 47 -6.62 -13.44 4.61
N VAL A 48 -6.88 -12.18 4.23
CA VAL A 48 -6.66 -11.70 2.85
C VAL A 48 -5.19 -11.84 2.45
N LEU A 49 -4.26 -11.46 3.33
CA LEU A 49 -2.83 -11.62 3.07
C LEU A 49 -2.42 -13.09 2.97
N SER A 50 -2.92 -13.96 3.83
CA SER A 50 -2.66 -15.40 3.76
C SER A 50 -3.10 -15.96 2.40
N VAL A 51 -4.31 -15.63 1.96
CA VAL A 51 -4.81 -16.02 0.62
C VAL A 51 -3.93 -15.42 -0.48
N TYR A 52 -3.57 -14.15 -0.39
CA TYR A 52 -2.69 -13.48 -1.34
C TYR A 52 -1.33 -14.18 -1.48
N PHE A 53 -0.67 -14.53 -0.37
CA PHE A 53 0.60 -15.24 -0.38
C PHE A 53 0.46 -16.64 -0.98
N LEU A 54 -0.57 -17.39 -0.57
CA LEU A 54 -0.86 -18.72 -1.11
C LEU A 54 -1.11 -18.66 -2.62
N LEU A 55 -1.87 -17.68 -3.10
CA LEU A 55 -2.14 -17.50 -4.52
C LEU A 55 -0.88 -17.16 -5.32
N VAL A 56 -0.14 -16.12 -4.91
CA VAL A 56 0.98 -15.56 -5.71
C VAL A 56 2.23 -16.44 -5.70
N PHE A 57 2.53 -17.07 -4.55
CA PHE A 57 3.78 -17.81 -4.35
C PHE A 57 3.64 -19.32 -4.43
N TYR A 58 2.43 -19.86 -4.29
CA TYR A 58 2.22 -21.32 -4.37
C TYR A 58 1.27 -21.72 -5.50
N TRP A 59 0.00 -21.32 -5.43
CA TRP A 59 -1.05 -21.85 -6.30
C TRP A 59 -0.88 -21.43 -7.77
N ILE A 60 -0.82 -20.13 -8.08
CA ILE A 60 -0.62 -19.62 -9.45
C ILE A 60 0.70 -20.13 -10.07
N PRO A 61 1.87 -20.08 -9.40
CA PRO A 61 3.11 -20.64 -9.98
C PRO A 61 2.95 -22.10 -10.41
N ASN A 62 2.35 -22.93 -9.56
CA ASN A 62 2.16 -24.35 -9.84
C ASN A 62 1.15 -24.57 -10.96
N TYR A 63 0.00 -23.87 -10.90
CA TYR A 63 -1.02 -23.93 -11.94
C TYR A 63 -0.52 -23.47 -13.31
N MET A 64 0.35 -22.46 -13.35
CA MET A 64 0.91 -21.90 -14.57
C MET A 64 2.16 -22.62 -15.07
N ARG A 65 2.69 -23.62 -14.36
CA ARG A 65 3.97 -24.29 -14.70
C ARG A 65 4.04 -24.67 -16.17
N ASP A 66 3.06 -25.44 -16.62
CA ASP A 66 3.00 -26.01 -17.98
C ASP A 66 2.08 -25.21 -18.94
N ARG A 67 1.64 -24.02 -18.52
CA ARG A 67 0.75 -23.15 -19.31
C ARG A 67 1.49 -21.99 -19.95
N LYS A 68 1.01 -21.51 -21.10
CA LYS A 68 1.48 -20.25 -21.70
C LYS A 68 0.99 -19.06 -20.85
N PRO A 69 1.74 -17.95 -20.81
CA PRO A 69 1.31 -16.75 -20.09
C PRO A 69 0.00 -16.21 -20.69
N TYR A 70 -0.94 -15.80 -19.84
CA TYR A 70 -2.21 -15.24 -20.31
C TYR A 70 -2.03 -13.87 -20.96
N ASP A 71 -2.77 -13.60 -22.03
CA ASP A 71 -2.91 -12.24 -22.57
C ASP A 71 -4.03 -11.50 -21.83
N LEU A 72 -3.63 -10.72 -20.82
CA LEU A 72 -4.53 -9.93 -19.99
C LEU A 72 -4.53 -8.44 -20.38
N ARG A 73 -4.16 -8.09 -21.62
CA ARG A 73 -3.98 -6.68 -22.04
C ARG A 73 -5.22 -5.83 -21.82
N LYS A 74 -6.41 -6.31 -22.21
CA LYS A 74 -7.69 -5.61 -22.02
C LYS A 74 -8.02 -5.41 -20.54
N LEU A 75 -7.80 -6.46 -19.73
CA LEU A 75 -8.03 -6.40 -18.29
C LEU A 75 -7.10 -5.39 -17.61
N MET A 76 -5.81 -5.38 -17.98
CA MET A 76 -4.85 -4.39 -17.45
C MET A 76 -5.20 -2.96 -17.87
N LEU A 77 -5.68 -2.76 -19.11
CA LEU A 77 -6.14 -1.46 -19.55
C LEU A 77 -7.31 -0.98 -18.69
N ALA A 78 -8.35 -1.82 -18.53
CA ALA A 78 -9.49 -1.50 -17.68
C ALA A 78 -9.06 -1.24 -16.22
N TYR A 79 -8.17 -2.07 -15.70
CA TYR A 79 -7.63 -1.95 -14.34
C TYR A 79 -6.87 -0.64 -14.12
N ASN A 80 -5.97 -0.27 -15.03
CA ASN A 80 -5.20 0.97 -14.90
C ASN A 80 -6.11 2.21 -15.03
N VAL A 81 -7.14 2.17 -15.91
CA VAL A 81 -8.16 3.24 -15.96
C VAL A 81 -8.90 3.34 -14.63
N PHE A 82 -9.37 2.20 -14.11
CA PHE A 82 -10.03 2.13 -12.81
C PHE A 82 -9.16 2.74 -11.70
N GLN A 83 -7.87 2.42 -11.67
CA GLN A 83 -6.93 2.96 -10.68
C GLN A 83 -6.76 4.48 -10.79
N VAL A 84 -6.64 5.03 -12.00
CA VAL A 84 -6.58 6.49 -12.18
C VAL A 84 -7.86 7.16 -11.68
N VAL A 85 -9.03 6.61 -12.02
CA VAL A 85 -10.34 7.16 -11.61
C VAL A 85 -10.52 7.10 -10.10
N VAL A 86 -10.19 5.98 -9.45
CA VAL A 86 -10.38 5.83 -8.00
C VAL A 86 -9.43 6.73 -7.21
N CYS A 87 -8.20 6.91 -7.67
CA CYS A 87 -7.26 7.87 -7.08
C CYS A 87 -7.77 9.32 -7.20
N TYR A 88 -8.34 9.69 -8.35
CA TYR A 88 -9.00 10.99 -8.51
C TYR A 88 -10.18 11.15 -7.55
N CYS A 89 -11.03 10.12 -7.43
CA CYS A 89 -12.16 10.12 -6.51
C CYS A 89 -11.72 10.28 -5.05
N LEU A 90 -10.63 9.63 -4.62
CA LEU A 90 -10.04 9.77 -3.29
C LEU A 90 -9.62 11.21 -3.00
N ILE A 91 -8.87 11.82 -3.92
CA ILE A 91 -8.43 13.22 -3.80
C ILE A 91 -9.65 14.14 -3.73
N ARG A 92 -10.61 13.97 -4.64
CA ARG A 92 -11.84 14.77 -4.68
C ARG A 92 -12.65 14.65 -3.39
N GLN A 93 -12.74 13.44 -2.82
CA GLN A 93 -13.43 13.18 -1.57
C GLN A 93 -12.78 13.97 -0.42
N LEU A 94 -11.46 13.88 -0.26
CA LEU A 94 -10.74 14.61 0.79
C LEU A 94 -10.86 16.14 0.62
N VAL A 95 -10.64 16.65 -0.59
CA VAL A 95 -10.72 18.10 -0.88
C VAL A 95 -12.13 18.63 -0.65
N ARG A 96 -13.17 17.90 -1.07
CA ARG A 96 -14.58 18.29 -0.86
C ARG A 96 -14.93 18.46 0.62
N HIS A 97 -14.29 17.69 1.50
CA HIS A 97 -14.57 17.66 2.93
C HIS A 97 -13.59 18.51 3.75
N GLY A 98 -12.85 19.42 3.11
CA GLY A 98 -12.04 20.41 3.82
C GLY A 98 -10.56 20.06 3.94
N TRP A 99 -10.06 19.08 3.18
CA TRP A 99 -8.62 18.90 3.05
C TRP A 99 -8.00 20.11 2.35
N THR A 100 -7.03 20.73 3.01
CA THR A 100 -6.30 21.91 2.52
C THR A 100 -4.81 21.77 2.82
N PHE A 101 -4.02 22.75 2.39
CA PHE A 101 -2.58 22.76 2.69
C PHE A 101 -2.26 22.83 4.19
N ARG A 102 -3.24 23.14 5.04
CA ARG A 102 -3.10 23.09 6.49
C ARG A 102 -2.69 21.69 6.97
N TYR A 103 -3.10 20.61 6.29
CA TYR A 103 -2.74 19.24 6.66
C TYR A 103 -1.27 18.87 6.35
N LEU A 104 -0.50 19.77 5.72
CA LEU A 104 0.94 19.57 5.49
C LEU A 104 1.75 20.16 6.64
N TYR A 105 2.62 19.34 7.23
CA TYR A 105 3.62 19.79 8.21
C TYR A 105 3.04 20.50 9.45
N THR A 106 1.76 20.29 9.73
CA THR A 106 1.11 20.72 10.97
C THR A 106 0.51 19.50 11.69
N CYS A 107 0.25 19.66 12.98
CA CYS A 107 -0.36 18.61 13.79
C CYS A 107 -1.89 18.69 13.71
N GLU A 108 -2.46 18.14 12.64
CA GLU A 108 -3.92 17.94 12.55
C GLU A 108 -4.28 16.55 13.08
N LEU A 109 -5.10 16.53 14.14
CA LEU A 109 -5.62 15.30 14.74
C LEU A 109 -6.83 14.78 13.95
N ALA A 110 -7.19 13.52 14.19
CA ALA A 110 -8.42 12.96 13.64
C ALA A 110 -9.65 13.56 14.35
N ASP A 111 -10.65 13.96 13.57
CA ASP A 111 -11.96 14.35 14.10
C ASP A 111 -12.86 13.11 14.20
N TYR A 112 -13.23 12.75 15.42
CA TYR A 112 -14.13 11.63 15.72
C TYR A 112 -15.61 12.00 15.79
N SER A 113 -15.96 13.26 15.47
CA SER A 113 -17.36 13.71 15.43
C SER A 113 -18.15 13.10 14.26
N ASN A 114 -19.48 13.19 14.31
CA ASN A 114 -20.35 12.81 13.20
C ASN A 114 -20.59 13.96 12.21
N SER A 115 -19.66 14.93 12.14
CA SER A 115 -19.76 16.02 11.17
C SER A 115 -19.66 15.48 9.74
N LYS A 116 -20.27 16.18 8.78
CA LYS A 116 -20.23 15.79 7.36
C LYS A 116 -18.79 15.65 6.84
N ASP A 117 -17.89 16.49 7.35
CA ASP A 117 -16.49 16.50 6.94
C ASP A 117 -15.69 15.37 7.57
N ALA A 118 -15.88 15.12 8.87
CA ALA A 118 -15.23 13.99 9.56
C ALA A 118 -15.64 12.64 8.96
N ILE A 119 -16.94 12.45 8.68
CA ILE A 119 -17.44 11.26 7.98
C ILE A 119 -16.91 11.21 6.54
N GLY A 120 -16.78 12.35 5.88
CA GLY A 120 -16.19 12.45 4.55
C GLY A 120 -14.73 11.95 4.49
N PHE A 121 -13.93 12.33 5.49
CA PHE A 121 -12.56 11.84 5.69
C PHE A 121 -12.52 10.34 6.01
N LEU A 122 -13.44 9.87 6.85
CA LEU A 122 -13.55 8.45 7.19
C LEU A 122 -13.86 7.59 5.95
N HIS A 123 -14.82 8.03 5.13
CA HIS A 123 -15.13 7.36 3.86
C HIS A 123 -13.94 7.39 2.88
N ALA A 124 -13.14 8.44 2.87
CA ALA A 124 -11.90 8.47 2.08
C ALA A 124 -10.87 7.47 2.61
N ALA A 125 -10.72 7.34 3.93
CA ALA A 125 -9.85 6.35 4.56
C ALA A 125 -10.28 4.92 4.20
N TYR A 126 -11.58 4.64 4.28
CA TYR A 126 -12.15 3.35 3.88
C TYR A 126 -11.97 3.07 2.39
N LEU A 127 -12.26 4.05 1.53
CA LEU A 127 -12.03 3.93 0.09
C LEU A 127 -10.55 3.65 -0.20
N ASN A 128 -9.62 4.29 0.51
CA ASN A 128 -8.18 4.05 0.37
C ASN A 128 -7.83 2.59 0.75
N TYR A 129 -8.42 2.06 1.82
CA TYR A 129 -8.29 0.63 2.15
C TYR A 129 -8.79 -0.27 1.01
N CYS A 130 -9.95 0.01 0.43
CA CYS A 130 -10.46 -0.74 -0.72
C CYS A 130 -9.50 -0.66 -1.92
N VAL A 131 -8.92 0.51 -2.20
CA VAL A 131 -7.92 0.69 -3.27
C VAL A 131 -6.67 -0.15 -2.99
N LYS A 132 -6.12 -0.12 -1.78
CA LYS A 132 -4.96 -0.95 -1.41
C LYS A 132 -5.26 -2.45 -1.48
N THR A 133 -6.49 -2.84 -1.21
CA THR A 133 -6.95 -4.22 -1.43
C THR A 133 -6.93 -4.57 -2.91
N ALA A 134 -7.44 -3.69 -3.78
CA ALA A 134 -7.44 -3.88 -5.23
C ALA A 134 -6.01 -3.93 -5.81
N GLU A 135 -5.08 -3.16 -5.25
CA GLU A 135 -3.67 -3.17 -5.65
C GLU A 135 -2.98 -4.52 -5.44
N LEU A 136 -3.42 -5.36 -4.49
CA LEU A 136 -2.91 -6.73 -4.34
C LEU A 136 -3.19 -7.61 -5.57
N VAL A 137 -4.25 -7.30 -6.34
CA VAL A 137 -4.61 -8.02 -7.56
C VAL A 137 -3.55 -7.85 -8.64
N GLU A 138 -2.77 -6.77 -8.64
CA GLU A 138 -1.70 -6.56 -9.63
C GLU A 138 -0.66 -7.67 -9.60
N THR A 139 -0.27 -8.09 -8.39
CA THR A 139 0.70 -9.17 -8.22
C THR A 139 0.16 -10.49 -8.73
N VAL A 140 -1.16 -10.72 -8.60
CA VAL A 140 -1.86 -11.87 -9.18
C VAL A 140 -1.81 -11.80 -10.71
N LEU A 141 -2.08 -10.63 -11.31
CA LEU A 141 -1.98 -10.43 -12.76
C LEU A 141 -0.56 -10.65 -13.27
N PHE A 142 0.47 -10.21 -12.54
CA PHE A 142 1.88 -10.47 -12.88
C PHE A 142 2.20 -11.97 -12.84
N ALA A 143 1.70 -12.69 -11.83
CA ALA A 143 1.91 -14.13 -11.71
C ALA A 143 1.26 -14.90 -12.87
N LEU A 144 0.02 -14.56 -13.25
CA LEU A 144 -0.72 -15.15 -14.37
C LEU A 144 -0.06 -14.86 -15.74
N ARG A 145 0.67 -13.74 -15.87
CA ARG A 145 1.42 -13.39 -17.09
C ARG A 145 2.85 -13.94 -17.10
N LYS A 146 3.24 -14.74 -16.09
CA LYS A 146 4.62 -15.21 -15.87
C LYS A 146 5.64 -14.07 -15.82
N LYS A 147 5.25 -12.87 -15.37
CA LYS A 147 6.13 -11.71 -15.21
C LYS A 147 6.74 -11.68 -13.80
N ARG A 148 7.43 -12.75 -13.43
CA ARG A 148 8.05 -12.93 -12.09
C ARG A 148 9.02 -11.82 -11.73
N SER A 149 9.70 -11.24 -12.72
CA SER A 149 10.55 -10.09 -12.47
C SER A 149 9.79 -8.94 -11.79
N GLN A 150 8.56 -8.66 -12.20
CA GLN A 150 7.76 -7.58 -11.62
C GLN A 150 7.34 -7.87 -10.16
N ILE A 151 7.34 -9.13 -9.71
CA ILE A 151 7.06 -9.55 -8.33
C ILE A 151 8.35 -9.49 -7.50
N SER A 152 8.90 -8.29 -7.38
CA SER A 152 10.11 -8.05 -6.59
C SER A 152 9.79 -8.02 -5.09
N PHE A 153 10.82 -8.19 -4.25
CA PHE A 153 10.67 -7.99 -2.80
C PHE A 153 10.16 -6.58 -2.46
N LEU A 154 10.61 -5.55 -3.20
CA LEU A 154 10.11 -4.18 -3.06
C LEU A 154 8.60 -4.09 -3.29
N HIS A 155 8.13 -4.67 -4.39
CA HIS A 155 6.71 -4.69 -4.74
C HIS A 155 5.89 -5.33 -3.63
N VAL A 156 6.24 -6.55 -3.24
CA VAL A 156 5.47 -7.34 -2.26
C VAL A 156 5.53 -6.69 -0.88
N TYR A 157 6.70 -6.24 -0.43
CA TYR A 157 6.86 -5.51 0.83
C TYR A 157 5.95 -4.27 0.86
N HIS A 158 5.99 -3.45 -0.19
CA HIS A 158 5.17 -2.26 -0.28
C HIS A 158 3.67 -2.58 -0.21
N HIS A 159 3.16 -3.48 -1.07
CA HIS A 159 1.73 -3.77 -1.14
C HIS A 159 1.17 -4.42 0.14
N VAL A 160 1.96 -5.27 0.80
CA VAL A 160 1.54 -5.91 2.07
C VAL A 160 1.42 -4.86 3.17
N PHE A 161 2.44 -4.02 3.34
CA PHE A 161 2.43 -3.01 4.40
C PHE A 161 1.45 -1.88 4.13
N THR A 162 1.31 -1.39 2.90
CA THR A 162 0.30 -0.36 2.61
C THR A 162 -1.12 -0.87 2.82
N TYR A 163 -1.40 -2.13 2.49
CA TYR A 163 -2.68 -2.77 2.77
C TYR A 163 -2.99 -2.80 4.28
N LEU A 164 -2.04 -3.29 5.09
CA LEU A 164 -2.21 -3.35 6.56
C LEU A 164 -2.37 -1.97 7.17
N LEU A 165 -1.52 -1.02 6.79
CA LEU A 165 -1.57 0.35 7.30
C LEU A 165 -2.86 1.06 6.89
N ALA A 166 -3.36 0.83 5.67
CA ALA A 166 -4.64 1.37 5.24
C ALA A 166 -5.82 0.80 6.02
N TRP A 167 -5.79 -0.51 6.35
CA TRP A 167 -6.81 -1.12 7.22
C TRP A 167 -6.79 -0.53 8.63
N ILE A 168 -5.61 -0.43 9.26
CA ILE A 168 -5.43 0.19 10.57
C ILE A 168 -5.93 1.64 10.54
N PHE A 169 -5.55 2.40 9.52
CA PHE A 169 -5.96 3.78 9.39
C PHE A 169 -7.48 3.93 9.23
N ALA A 170 -8.11 3.10 8.40
CA ALA A 170 -9.55 3.12 8.19
C ALA A 170 -10.33 2.67 9.43
N LYS A 171 -9.81 1.71 10.21
CA LYS A 171 -10.47 1.16 11.40
C LYS A 171 -10.36 2.04 12.65
N TYR A 172 -9.19 2.67 12.86
CA TYR A 172 -8.87 3.33 14.13
C TYR A 172 -8.77 4.86 14.04
N VAL A 173 -8.46 5.42 12.87
CA VAL A 173 -8.06 6.83 12.78
C VAL A 173 -9.05 7.65 11.95
N GLY A 174 -9.35 7.22 10.73
CA GLY A 174 -10.40 7.84 9.89
C GLY A 174 -10.18 9.30 9.48
N GLY A 175 -9.00 9.88 9.72
CA GLY A 175 -8.70 11.30 9.49
C GLY A 175 -7.28 11.65 9.95
N SER A 176 -6.98 12.94 10.20
CA SER A 176 -5.66 13.49 10.63
C SER A 176 -4.71 13.93 9.51
N MET A 177 -3.57 14.50 9.89
CA MET A 177 -2.45 14.85 9.02
C MET A 177 -1.91 13.67 8.19
N LEU A 178 -2.18 12.42 8.59
CA LEU A 178 -1.80 11.23 7.80
C LEU A 178 -2.54 11.15 6.45
N THR A 179 -3.66 11.86 6.29
CA THR A 179 -4.36 11.96 4.98
C THR A 179 -3.50 12.63 3.91
N TYR A 180 -2.47 13.40 4.27
CA TYR A 180 -1.44 13.89 3.35
C TYR A 180 -0.82 12.73 2.53
N THR A 181 -0.50 11.61 3.20
CA THR A 181 0.00 10.40 2.54
C THR A 181 -0.95 9.92 1.46
N ILE A 182 -2.26 9.89 1.75
CA ILE A 182 -3.28 9.40 0.83
C ILE A 182 -3.33 10.28 -0.41
N ILE A 183 -3.34 11.61 -0.25
CA ILE A 183 -3.39 12.53 -1.40
C ILE A 183 -2.14 12.43 -2.26
N VAL A 184 -0.94 12.53 -1.67
CA VAL A 184 0.28 12.50 -2.48
C VAL A 184 0.48 11.13 -3.11
N ASN A 185 0.13 10.04 -2.42
CA ASN A 185 0.14 8.71 -3.02
C ASN A 185 -0.85 8.58 -4.17
N SER A 186 -2.08 9.06 -4.01
CA SER A 186 -3.09 9.04 -5.08
C SER A 186 -2.62 9.85 -6.30
N LEU A 187 -2.01 11.02 -6.09
CA LEU A 187 -1.47 11.85 -7.18
C LEU A 187 -0.37 11.11 -7.96
N VAL A 188 0.59 10.51 -7.27
CA VAL A 188 1.67 9.77 -7.93
C VAL A 188 1.17 8.46 -8.56
N HIS A 189 0.20 7.79 -7.93
CA HIS A 189 -0.47 6.61 -8.51
C HIS A 189 -1.21 6.97 -9.79
N MET A 190 -1.90 8.13 -9.85
CA MET A 190 -2.49 8.61 -11.11
C MET A 190 -1.43 8.74 -12.21
N CYS A 191 -0.26 9.32 -11.91
CA CYS A 191 0.84 9.42 -12.88
C CYS A 191 1.39 8.04 -13.30
N MET A 192 1.59 7.14 -12.34
CA MET A 192 2.13 5.79 -12.54
C MET A 192 1.19 4.92 -13.38
N TYR A 193 -0.10 4.87 -13.03
CA TYR A 193 -1.10 4.09 -13.77
C TYR A 193 -1.40 4.70 -15.15
N SER A 194 -1.35 6.03 -15.29
CA SER A 194 -1.39 6.68 -16.61
C SER A 194 -0.21 6.25 -17.48
N TYR A 195 1.00 6.15 -16.91
CA TYR A 195 2.15 5.59 -17.63
C TYR A 195 1.94 4.11 -18.01
N TYR A 196 1.36 3.29 -17.14
CA TYR A 196 1.05 1.90 -17.48
C TYR A 196 -0.01 1.77 -18.57
N LEU A 197 -0.99 2.68 -18.63
CA LEU A 197 -1.93 2.76 -19.76
C LEU A 197 -1.20 3.05 -21.07
N LEU A 198 -0.32 4.05 -21.08
CA LEU A 198 0.47 4.43 -22.26
C LEU A 198 1.41 3.29 -22.69
N ALA A 199 2.01 2.57 -21.74
CA ALA A 199 2.87 1.42 -22.02
C ALA A 199 2.11 0.24 -22.65
N VAL A 200 0.80 0.14 -22.42
CA VAL A 200 -0.06 -0.86 -23.07
C VAL A 200 -0.41 -0.46 -24.50
N ILE A 201 -0.33 0.82 -24.88
CA ILE A 201 -0.72 1.34 -26.21
C ILE A 201 0.47 2.07 -26.87
N PRO A 202 1.60 1.38 -27.11
CA PRO A 202 2.87 2.02 -27.50
C PRO A 202 2.81 2.75 -28.86
N ASN A 203 1.95 2.30 -29.78
CA ASN A 203 1.84 2.85 -31.14
C ASN A 203 1.30 4.30 -31.16
N TYR A 204 0.75 4.80 -30.05
CA TYR A 204 0.14 6.12 -29.96
C TYR A 204 0.94 7.09 -29.08
N VAL A 205 2.13 6.69 -28.60
CA VAL A 205 2.96 7.52 -27.71
C VAL A 205 4.10 8.16 -28.50
N PRO A 206 4.09 9.50 -28.70
CA PRO A 206 5.09 10.19 -29.55
C PRO A 206 6.45 10.39 -28.86
N PHE A 207 6.60 9.97 -27.59
CA PHE A 207 7.81 10.23 -26.78
C PHE A 207 8.37 8.96 -26.15
N SER A 208 9.65 9.02 -25.74
CA SER A 208 10.35 7.88 -25.13
C SER A 208 9.82 7.54 -23.74
N LEU A 209 9.05 6.45 -23.65
CA LEU A 209 8.55 5.88 -22.38
C LEU A 209 9.67 5.60 -21.36
N GLY A 210 10.88 5.27 -21.83
CA GLY A 210 12.03 5.02 -20.96
C GLY A 210 12.48 6.24 -20.15
N LYS A 211 12.48 7.44 -20.77
CA LYS A 211 12.79 8.69 -20.06
C LYS A 211 11.70 9.01 -19.03
N LEU A 212 10.43 8.85 -19.41
CA LEU A 212 9.31 9.08 -18.51
C LEU A 212 9.33 8.16 -17.29
N LYS A 213 9.68 6.88 -17.48
CA LYS A 213 9.82 5.90 -16.39
C LYS A 213 10.79 6.38 -15.30
N ARG A 214 11.91 7.00 -15.70
CA ARG A 214 12.89 7.59 -14.77
C ARG A 214 12.27 8.75 -13.97
N TYR A 215 11.58 9.68 -14.64
CA TYR A 215 10.92 10.80 -13.96
C TYR A 215 9.84 10.34 -12.97
N ILE A 216 9.05 9.32 -13.33
CA ILE A 216 8.06 8.74 -12.41
C ILE A 216 8.74 8.14 -11.19
N THR A 217 9.86 7.43 -11.37
CA THR A 217 10.62 6.85 -10.24
C THR A 217 11.14 7.95 -9.31
N VAL A 218 11.65 9.06 -9.87
CA VAL A 218 12.09 10.23 -9.08
C VAL A 218 10.92 10.86 -8.34
N LEU A 219 9.77 11.00 -8.99
CA LEU A 219 8.55 11.53 -8.37
C LEU A 219 8.11 10.66 -7.18
N GLN A 220 8.16 9.33 -7.31
CA GLN A 220 7.87 8.40 -6.22
C GLN A 220 8.85 8.58 -5.04
N ILE A 221 10.15 8.73 -5.31
CA ILE A 221 11.14 8.97 -4.24
C ILE A 221 10.86 10.30 -3.52
N ILE A 222 10.59 11.38 -4.27
CA ILE A 222 10.27 12.69 -3.70
C ILE A 222 9.04 12.60 -2.80
N GLN A 223 7.97 11.94 -3.26
CA GLN A 223 6.79 11.67 -2.47
C GLN A 223 7.14 10.92 -1.16
N LEU A 224 7.91 9.85 -1.23
CA LEU A 224 8.18 9.03 -0.04
C LEU A 224 8.96 9.84 1.00
N VAL A 225 9.93 10.63 0.55
CA VAL A 225 10.69 11.55 1.42
C VAL A 225 9.78 12.61 2.02
N SER A 226 8.88 13.21 1.24
CA SER A 226 7.96 14.24 1.75
C SER A 226 7.00 13.68 2.80
N ILE A 227 6.53 12.44 2.61
CA ILE A 227 5.71 11.71 3.60
C ILE A 227 6.51 11.47 4.88
N LEU A 228 7.77 11.01 4.78
CA LEU A 228 8.61 10.80 5.94
C LEU A 228 8.82 12.11 6.72
N VAL A 229 9.07 13.23 6.03
CA VAL A 229 9.17 14.55 6.67
C VAL A 229 7.87 14.89 7.40
N ASN A 230 6.70 14.70 6.79
CA ASN A 230 5.41 14.95 7.44
C ASN A 230 5.23 14.13 8.73
N ILE A 231 5.63 12.86 8.73
CA ILE A 231 5.60 12.00 9.93
C ILE A 231 6.58 12.52 11.01
N MET A 232 7.77 12.96 10.63
CA MET A 232 8.73 13.53 11.58
C MET A 232 8.21 14.83 12.21
N PHE A 233 7.41 15.64 11.50
CA PHE A 233 6.73 16.79 12.08
C PHE A 233 5.73 16.38 13.17
N ALA A 234 5.05 15.24 13.02
CA ALA A 234 4.18 14.68 14.06
C ALA A 234 4.95 14.25 15.33
N MET A 235 6.28 14.10 15.26
CA MET A 235 7.10 13.73 16.41
C MET A 235 7.36 14.89 17.38
N ARG A 236 7.02 16.13 17.03
CA ARG A 236 7.19 17.28 17.92
C ARG A 236 6.42 17.08 19.23
N SER A 237 6.94 17.62 20.33
CA SER A 237 6.29 17.53 21.65
C SER A 237 4.93 18.22 21.69
N SER A 238 4.73 19.23 20.85
CA SER A 238 3.46 19.95 20.69
C SER A 238 2.38 19.17 19.95
N CYS A 239 2.68 17.96 19.43
CA CYS A 239 1.72 17.16 18.68
C CYS A 239 1.21 15.96 19.49
N ALA A 240 -0.11 15.89 19.65
CA ALA A 240 -0.81 14.87 20.43
C ALA A 240 -1.19 13.62 19.60
N ILE A 241 -0.53 13.38 18.46
CA ILE A 241 -0.73 12.14 17.69
C ILE A 241 -0.18 10.96 18.51
N PRO A 242 -0.93 9.85 18.62
CA PRO A 242 -0.47 8.66 19.31
C PRO A 242 0.89 8.18 18.76
N ARG A 243 1.86 8.03 19.66
CA ARG A 243 3.24 7.64 19.28
C ARG A 243 3.28 6.27 18.63
N THR A 244 2.35 5.39 18.96
CA THR A 244 2.17 4.07 18.33
C THR A 244 2.02 4.17 16.81
N HIS A 245 1.24 5.14 16.30
CA HIS A 245 1.08 5.31 14.85
C HIS A 245 2.39 5.70 14.16
N ILE A 246 3.17 6.57 14.81
CA ILE A 246 4.48 7.00 14.29
C ILE A 246 5.47 5.84 14.31
N LEU A 247 5.55 5.11 15.43
CA LEU A 247 6.45 3.96 15.60
C LEU A 247 6.12 2.81 14.65
N LEU A 248 4.84 2.65 14.27
CA LEU A 248 4.45 1.69 13.25
C LEU A 248 4.83 2.15 11.84
N TYR A 249 4.62 3.45 11.53
CA TYR A 249 4.70 3.94 10.16
C TYR A 249 6.11 4.37 9.73
N ALA A 250 6.89 4.99 10.62
CA ALA A 250 8.22 5.51 10.28
C ALA A 250 9.24 4.43 9.88
N PRO A 251 9.37 3.28 10.57
CA PRO A 251 10.32 2.24 10.17
C PRO A 251 10.01 1.68 8.78
N TYR A 252 8.73 1.47 8.48
CA TYR A 252 8.27 1.05 7.15
C TYR A 252 8.70 2.05 6.07
N MET A 253 8.50 3.35 6.32
CA MET A 253 8.87 4.40 5.35
C MET A 253 10.39 4.44 5.10
N VAL A 254 11.20 4.29 6.14
CA VAL A 254 12.68 4.26 6.00
C VAL A 254 13.10 3.09 5.12
N VAL A 255 12.62 1.88 5.41
CA VAL A 255 12.92 0.69 4.60
C VAL A 255 12.49 0.88 3.15
N LEU A 256 11.27 1.37 2.93
CA LEU A 256 10.73 1.58 1.59
C LEU A 256 11.57 2.59 0.78
N ILE A 257 11.93 3.73 1.39
CA ILE A 257 12.78 4.74 0.76
C ILE A 257 14.14 4.15 0.39
N SER A 258 14.79 3.42 1.30
CA SER A 258 16.08 2.77 1.03
C SER A 258 15.99 1.80 -0.16
N MET A 259 14.90 1.05 -0.27
CA MET A 259 14.69 0.13 -1.39
C MET A 259 14.44 0.85 -2.72
N PHE A 260 13.67 1.95 -2.72
CA PHE A 260 13.46 2.78 -3.92
C PHE A 260 14.75 3.46 -4.39
N ILE A 261 15.57 3.97 -3.47
CA ILE A 261 16.89 4.53 -3.78
C ILE A 261 17.79 3.44 -4.38
N ASN A 262 17.86 2.26 -3.76
CA ASN A 262 18.64 1.13 -4.28
C ASN A 262 18.17 0.71 -5.67
N PHE A 263 16.87 0.64 -5.91
CA PHE A 263 16.29 0.39 -7.24
C PHE A 263 16.73 1.46 -8.24
N TYR A 264 16.59 2.74 -7.90
CA TYR A 264 16.97 3.85 -8.78
C TYR A 264 18.46 3.80 -9.14
N MET A 265 19.33 3.56 -8.16
CA MET A 265 20.76 3.44 -8.38
C MET A 265 21.09 2.26 -9.30
N LYS A 266 20.50 1.08 -9.06
CA LYS A 266 20.75 -0.11 -9.91
C LYS A 266 20.21 0.02 -11.34
N THR A 267 19.10 0.72 -11.53
CA THR A 267 18.42 0.82 -12.84
C THR A 267 18.89 2.01 -13.67
N TYR A 268 19.23 3.14 -13.04
CA TYR A 268 19.49 4.40 -13.76
C TYR A 268 20.86 5.04 -13.51
N SER A 269 21.58 4.69 -12.44
CA SER A 269 22.96 5.18 -12.28
C SER A 269 23.89 4.38 -13.19
N GLY A 270 24.83 5.04 -13.86
CA GLY A 270 25.69 4.44 -14.89
C GLY A 270 26.60 3.29 -14.43
N ILE A 271 26.54 2.89 -13.16
CA ILE A 271 27.27 1.76 -12.57
C ILE A 271 26.96 0.45 -13.31
N THR A 272 25.71 0.27 -13.77
CA THR A 272 25.29 -0.92 -14.53
C THR A 272 25.89 -0.97 -15.94
N LYS A 273 26.16 0.19 -16.54
CA LYS A 273 26.93 0.32 -17.79
C LYS A 273 28.42 -0.02 -17.59
N ALA A 274 28.99 0.33 -16.43
CA ALA A 274 30.37 -0.01 -16.07
C ALA A 274 30.55 -1.52 -15.75
N LEU A 275 29.49 -2.19 -15.26
CA LEU A 275 29.53 -3.59 -14.86
C LEU A 275 29.02 -4.59 -15.93
N ASN A 276 28.59 -4.13 -17.12
CA ASN A 276 28.08 -4.99 -18.20
C ASN A 276 26.91 -5.92 -17.78
N VAL A 277 26.07 -5.49 -16.85
CA VAL A 277 24.91 -6.28 -16.36
C VAL A 277 23.61 -5.69 -16.90
N CYS A 278 22.79 -6.51 -17.56
CA CYS A 278 21.45 -6.11 -18.00
C CYS A 278 20.45 -6.36 -16.88
N TYR A 279 19.85 -5.29 -16.33
CA TYR A 279 18.78 -5.37 -15.35
C TYR A 279 17.43 -5.24 -16.05
N THR A 280 16.57 -6.23 -15.84
CA THR A 280 15.13 -6.07 -16.09
C THR A 280 14.42 -5.85 -14.75
N ASP A 281 13.13 -5.51 -14.80
CA ASP A 281 12.28 -5.04 -13.70
C ASP A 281 12.10 -5.98 -12.48
N GLY A 282 13.04 -6.90 -12.24
CA GLY A 282 13.03 -7.88 -11.16
C GLY A 282 14.34 -8.56 -10.80
N GLY A 283 15.48 -7.99 -11.17
CA GLY A 283 16.79 -8.51 -10.76
C GLY A 283 17.73 -8.84 -11.91
N VAL A 284 18.91 -9.32 -11.52
CA VAL A 284 20.06 -9.60 -12.40
C VAL A 284 19.76 -10.80 -13.28
N LEU A 285 19.75 -10.61 -14.61
CA LEU A 285 20.00 -11.72 -15.52
C LEU A 285 21.50 -12.03 -15.46
N LYS A 286 21.85 -13.18 -14.89
CA LYS A 286 23.18 -13.77 -15.11
C LYS A 286 23.29 -14.02 -16.61
N LYS A 287 24.30 -13.44 -17.26
CA LYS A 287 24.55 -13.62 -18.69
C LYS A 287 24.56 -15.13 -19.01
N MET A 288 23.70 -15.58 -19.94
CA MET A 288 23.97 -16.83 -20.64
C MET A 288 25.28 -16.64 -21.41
N LYS A 289 26.16 -17.64 -21.32
CA LYS A 289 27.46 -17.67 -21.97
C LYS A 289 27.36 -17.35 -23.45
#